data_AF-A0A947AF97-F1
#
_entry.id   AF-A0A947AF97-F1
#
_cell.length_a   1.000
_cell.length_b   1.000
_cell.length_c   1.000
_cell.angle_alpha   90.00
_cell.angle_beta   90.00
_cell.angle_gamma   90.00
#
_symmetry.space_group_name_H-M   'P 1'
#
loop_
_entity.id
_entity.type
_entity.pdbx_description
1 polymer ?
#
loop_
_entity_poly.entity_id
_entity_poly.type
_entity_poly.pdbx_seq_one_letter_code
_entity_poly.pdbx_strand_id
1 'polypeptide(L)' 'MNQKILKSLPDFLEVLGLDEEPMGIFYSDEKPADGFSPKPTDLPTHEKEIKNDIDWQAVFTRFSCVIGNIWRARKK' A
#
# COMPACT_ATOMS: atom_id res chain seq x y z
N MET A 1 -6.97 1.91 22.49
CA MET A 1 -7.17 0.51 22.03
C MET A 1 -7.74 -0.32 23.18
N ASN A 2 -8.61 -1.28 22.89
CA ASN A 2 -9.25 -2.14 23.90
C ASN A 2 -8.25 -3.17 24.45
N GLN A 3 -7.95 -3.11 25.75
CA GLN A 3 -6.96 -3.99 26.40
C GLN A 3 -7.33 -5.48 26.34
N LYS A 4 -8.62 -5.81 26.27
CA LYS A 4 -9.07 -7.21 26.16
C LYS A 4 -8.65 -7.83 24.82
N ILE A 5 -8.78 -7.05 23.74
CA ILE A 5 -8.41 -7.48 22.37
C ILE A 5 -6.90 -7.73 22.29
N LEU A 6 -6.09 -6.84 22.87
CA LEU A 6 -4.63 -6.97 22.84
C LEU A 6 -4.14 -8.21 23.59
N LYS A 7 -4.81 -8.59 24.69
CA LYS A 7 -4.46 -9.79 25.46
C LYS A 7 -4.79 -11.09 24.72
N SER A 8 -5.86 -11.12 23.92
CA SER A 8 -6.27 -12.33 23.18
C SER A 8 -5.64 -12.44 21.79
N LEU A 9 -4.94 -11.41 21.31
CA LEU A 9 -4.36 -11.39 19.97
C LEU A 9 -3.29 -12.48 19.75
N PRO A 10 -2.35 -12.75 20.69
CA PRO A 10 -1.32 -13.77 20.47
C PRO A 10 -1.92 -15.16 20.22
N ASP A 11 -2.82 -15.61 21.10
CA ASP A 11 -3.50 -16.91 20.97
C ASP A 11 -4.27 -17.02 19.65
N PHE A 12 -4.90 -15.92 19.21
CA PHE A 12 -5.61 -15.87 17.94
C PHE A 12 -4.67 -16.02 16.74
N LEU A 13 -3.52 -15.33 16.75
CA LEU A 13 -2.52 -15.43 15.67
C LEU A 13 -1.91 -16.84 15.61
N GLU A 14 -1.66 -17.46 16.77
CA GLU A 14 -1.19 -18.85 16.86
C GLU A 14 -2.19 -19.83 16.23
N VAL A 15 -3.47 -19.70 16.55
CA VAL A 15 -4.54 -20.54 15.94
C VAL A 15 -4.62 -20.35 14.42
N LEU A 16 -4.38 -19.13 13.93
CA LEU A 16 -4.35 -18.85 12.49
C LEU A 16 -3.05 -19.28 11.79
N GLY A 17 -2.03 -19.70 12.54
CA GLY A 17 -0.70 -19.99 11.99
C GLY A 17 0.00 -18.76 11.44
N LEU A 18 -0.30 -17.57 11.99
CA LEU A 18 0.32 -16.31 11.62
C LEU A 18 1.43 -15.99 12.62
N ASP A 19 2.64 -15.88 12.13
CA ASP A 19 3.85 -15.57 12.88
C ASP A 19 4.18 -14.07 12.91
N GLU A 20 3.53 -13.27 12.06
CA GLU A 20 3.74 -11.84 11.95
C GLU A 20 2.57 -11.00 12.48
N GLU A 21 2.89 -9.82 13.04
CA GLU A 21 1.86 -8.85 13.46
C GLU A 21 1.00 -8.41 12.24
N PRO A 22 -0.33 -8.37 12.36
CA PRO A 22 -1.20 -7.95 11.27
C PRO A 22 -1.05 -6.45 10.98
N MET A 23 -1.01 -6.08 9.70
CA MET A 23 -1.11 -4.68 9.28
C MET A 23 -2.57 -4.30 9.01
N GLY A 24 -2.99 -3.18 9.60
CA GLY A 24 -4.29 -2.57 9.32
C GLY A 24 -4.18 -1.48 8.24
N ILE A 25 -5.20 -1.37 7.40
CA ILE A 25 -5.38 -0.24 6.49
C ILE A 25 -6.55 0.59 7.01
N PHE A 26 -6.33 1.90 7.16
CA PHE A 26 -7.33 2.84 7.63
C PHE A 26 -7.40 4.02 6.67
N TYR A 27 -8.62 4.53 6.47
CA TYR A 27 -8.82 5.79 5.75
C TYR A 27 -8.75 6.96 6.73
N SER A 28 -8.16 8.06 6.30
CA SER A 28 -8.08 9.30 7.05
C SER A 28 -8.23 10.47 6.07
N ASP A 29 -8.91 11.52 6.50
CA ASP A 29 -8.96 12.80 5.76
C ASP A 29 -7.67 13.61 5.97
N GLU A 30 -6.87 13.27 6.98
CA GLU A 30 -5.59 13.90 7.26
C GLU A 30 -4.47 13.26 6.42
N LYS A 31 -3.79 14.09 5.63
CA LYS A 31 -2.63 13.66 4.84
C LYS A 31 -1.45 13.33 5.77
N PRO A 32 -0.79 12.17 5.63
CA PRO A 32 0.37 11.86 6.44
C PRO A 32 1.55 12.77 6.11
N ALA A 33 2.39 13.05 7.11
CA ALA A 33 3.60 13.86 6.93
C ALA A 33 4.61 13.21 5.96
N ASP A 34 4.71 11.88 6.01
CA ASP A 34 5.54 11.06 5.12
C ASP A 34 4.79 9.79 4.71
N GLY A 35 5.19 9.19 3.59
CA GLY A 35 4.59 7.95 3.12
C GLY A 35 5.26 7.35 1.89
N PHE A 36 4.87 6.12 1.56
CA PHE A 36 5.27 5.46 0.33
C PHE A 36 4.15 5.57 -0.69
N SER A 37 4.31 6.47 -1.66
CA SER A 37 3.39 6.62 -2.78
C SER A 37 4.15 6.60 -4.10
N PRO A 38 3.50 6.21 -5.22
CA PRO A 38 4.06 6.48 -6.54
C PRO A 38 4.36 7.97 -6.68
N LYS A 39 5.41 8.31 -7.41
CA LYS A 39 5.66 9.71 -7.76
C LYS A 39 4.60 10.15 -8.78
N PRO A 40 4.12 11.40 -8.72
CA PRO A 40 3.25 11.93 -9.76
C PRO A 40 3.84 11.70 -11.16
N THR A 41 3.00 11.22 -12.06
CA THR A 41 3.34 10.96 -13.45
C THR A 41 2.12 11.21 -14.32
N ASP A 42 2.34 11.41 -15.61
CA ASP A 42 1.26 11.39 -16.57
C ASP A 42 0.65 9.98 -16.62
N LEU A 43 -0.67 9.89 -16.42
CA LEU A 43 -1.36 8.62 -16.32
C LEU A 43 -1.82 8.14 -17.70
N PRO A 44 -1.78 6.81 -17.96
CA PRO A 44 -2.44 6.26 -19.12
C PRO A 44 -3.95 6.46 -18.96
N THR A 45 -4.59 7.05 -19.96
CA THR A 45 -6.05 7.12 -20.05
C THR A 45 -6.50 6.39 -21.30
N HIS A 46 -7.75 5.94 -21.32
CA HIS A 46 -8.33 5.26 -22.46
C HIS A 46 -8.27 6.12 -23.74
N GLU A 47 -8.48 7.44 -23.63
CA GLU A 47 -8.38 8.35 -24.77
C GLU A 47 -6.97 8.44 -25.34
N LYS A 48 -5.95 8.42 -24.48
CA LYS A 48 -4.54 8.44 -24.90
C LYS A 48 -4.13 7.11 -25.52
N GLU A 49 -4.64 6.02 -25.00
CA GLU A 49 -4.40 4.67 -25.53
C GLU A 49 -4.90 4.57 -26.98
N ILE A 50 -6.12 5.02 -27.25
CA ILE A 50 -6.69 5.05 -28.62
C ILE A 50 -5.82 5.87 -29.59
N LYS A 51 -5.21 6.96 -29.11
CA LYS A 51 -4.35 7.83 -29.92
C LYS A 51 -2.90 7.36 -30.01
N ASN A 52 -2.53 6.31 -29.28
CA ASN A 52 -1.16 5.86 -29.12
C ASN A 52 -0.22 6.94 -28.54
N ASP A 53 -0.76 7.79 -27.65
CA ASP A 53 -0.09 8.95 -27.04
C ASP A 53 0.49 8.65 -25.64
N ILE A 54 0.59 7.37 -25.26
CA ILE A 54 1.08 6.97 -23.92
C ILE A 54 2.60 6.79 -23.95
N ASP A 55 3.32 7.56 -23.12
CA ASP A 55 4.72 7.28 -22.80
C ASP A 55 4.83 6.14 -21.78
N TRP A 56 4.87 4.91 -22.31
CA TRP A 56 4.99 3.70 -21.50
C TRP A 56 6.27 3.67 -20.66
N GLN A 57 7.38 4.23 -21.17
CA GLN A 57 8.64 4.22 -20.44
C GLN A 57 8.54 5.10 -19.19
N ALA A 58 7.93 6.28 -19.29
CA ALA A 58 7.69 7.16 -18.14
C ALA A 58 6.75 6.51 -17.12
N VAL A 59 5.67 5.88 -17.57
CA VAL A 59 4.70 5.19 -16.71
C VAL A 59 5.38 4.09 -15.89
N PHE A 60 6.12 3.18 -16.54
CA PHE A 60 6.75 2.05 -15.84
C PHE A 60 7.94 2.47 -14.97
N THR A 61 8.63 3.56 -15.30
CA THR A 61 9.73 4.09 -14.46
C THR A 61 9.22 4.62 -13.12
N ARG A 62 8.02 5.19 -13.07
CA ARG A 62 7.42 5.78 -11.86
C ARG A 62 6.38 4.89 -11.19
N PHE A 63 6.11 3.73 -11.77
CA PHE A 63 5.21 2.73 -11.23
C PHE A 63 5.70 2.25 -9.85
N SER A 64 4.76 2.11 -8.93
CA SER A 64 5.00 1.38 -7.68
C SER A 64 3.81 0.49 -7.40
N CYS A 65 4.06 -0.80 -7.18
CA CYS A 65 3.02 -1.73 -6.74
C CYS A 65 2.60 -1.42 -5.30
N VAL A 66 1.29 -1.50 -5.04
CA VAL A 66 0.72 -1.35 -3.69
C VAL A 66 1.37 -2.31 -2.71
N ILE A 67 1.55 -3.59 -3.09
CA ILE A 67 2.24 -4.59 -2.26
C ILE A 67 3.68 -4.18 -1.97
N GLY A 68 4.39 -3.65 -2.96
CA GLY A 68 5.76 -3.16 -2.78
C GLY A 68 5.85 -1.96 -1.81
N ASN A 69 4.84 -1.09 -1.79
CA ASN A 69 4.75 0.00 -0.82
C ASN A 69 4.45 -0.53 0.58
N ILE A 70 3.53 -1.49 0.71
CA ILE A 70 3.20 -2.14 1.98
C ILE A 70 4.43 -2.82 2.59
N TRP A 71 5.18 -3.59 1.80
CA TRP A 71 6.40 -4.25 2.26
C TRP A 71 7.49 -3.27 2.69
N ARG A 72 7.64 -2.15 1.97
CA ARG A 72 8.58 -1.08 2.36
C ARG A 72 8.17 -0.38 3.64
N ALA A 73 6.86 -0.20 3.85
CA ALA A 73 6.34 0.32 5.12
C ALA A 73 6.63 -0.64 6.29
N ARG A 74 6.55 -1.96 6.05
CA ARG A 74 6.81 -3.00 7.06
C ARG A 74 8.28 -3.13 7.48
N LYS A 75 9.23 -2.81 6.60
CA LYS A 75 10.69 -2.94 6.86
C LYS A 75 11.30 -1.76 7.64
N LYS A 76 10.53 -0.71 7.92
CA LYS A 76 10.92 0.39 8.79
C LYS A 76 10.58 0.05 10.24
#